data_AF-E0MIU8-F1
#
_entry.id   AF-E0MIU8-F1
#
_cell.length_a   1.000
_cell.length_b   1.000
_cell.length_c   1.000
_cell.angle_alpha   90.00
_cell.angle_beta   90.00
_cell.angle_gamma   90.00
#
_symmetry.space_group_name_H-M   'P 1'
#
loop_
_entity.id
_entity.type
_entity.pdbx_description
1 polymer ?
#
loop_
_entity_poly.entity_id
_entity_poly.type
_entity_poly.pdbx_seq_one_letter_code
_entity_poly.pdbx_strand_id
1 'polypeptide(L)'
;MFDEIDHVFLTPPLIGTWRVAMKVANPLIEAAVFVVSLHVSPSTMPGPRSVLKHREFEVIFSDDGMSFKTTGNFEVDKRDLSAWCKLTRGLSNMASGEGILAITPASGETMQFPVTGPLTGPDTSHLPQLLDFFEGWRKLIGLAGVDAREEFTLDDARNTRDAQVAVGLLLDQATSGYLELDIGDQIESDDAIGLYYNTCSFAGATVSFCARVYMQRVPDDPVIFRSKRFEPVEIRSCVENLDQWGEDHAEAEGTHIVLRPDLISMV
;
A
#
# COMPACT_ATOMS: atom_id res chain seq x y z
N MET A 1 -38.20 36.88 6.53
CA MET A 1 -36.80 37.06 6.97
C MET A 1 -36.47 35.95 7.97
N PHE A 2 -36.46 34.69 7.51
CA PHE A 2 -35.85 33.46 8.09
C PHE A 2 -36.21 32.26 7.18
N ASP A 3 -36.14 32.41 5.86
CA ASP A 3 -36.49 31.35 4.88
C ASP A 3 -35.24 30.62 4.32
N GLU A 4 -34.10 30.67 5.01
CA GLU A 4 -32.84 30.05 4.54
C GLU A 4 -32.14 29.27 5.66
N ILE A 5 -32.87 28.41 6.38
CA ILE A 5 -32.23 27.33 7.16
C ILE A 5 -32.65 26.03 6.50
N ASP A 6 -32.01 25.69 5.38
CA ASP A 6 -32.37 24.50 4.62
C ASP A 6 -32.03 23.19 5.35
N HIS A 7 -31.03 23.17 6.24
CA HIS A 7 -30.67 21.96 6.99
C HIS A 7 -30.11 22.24 8.39
N VAL A 8 -30.77 21.70 9.41
CA VAL A 8 -30.20 21.58 10.77
C VAL A 8 -29.53 20.21 10.87
N PHE A 9 -28.19 20.19 10.88
CA PHE A 9 -27.43 18.96 11.11
C PHE A 9 -27.39 18.63 12.60
N LEU A 10 -28.25 17.72 13.03
CA LEU A 10 -28.16 17.12 14.37
C LEU A 10 -27.14 15.98 14.33
N THR A 11 -26.00 16.17 15.00
CA THR A 11 -25.09 15.05 15.28
C THR A 11 -25.63 14.29 16.49
N PRO A 12 -25.96 12.99 16.36
CA PRO A 12 -26.49 12.23 17.49
C PRO A 12 -25.46 12.16 18.63
N PRO A 13 -25.91 12.03 19.90
CA PRO A 13 -25.00 11.98 21.05
C PRO A 13 -24.01 10.81 20.95
N LEU A 14 -22.78 11.05 21.39
CA LEU A 14 -21.75 10.02 21.56
C LEU A 14 -22.11 9.16 22.77
N ILE A 15 -22.26 7.85 22.57
CA ILE A 15 -22.63 6.89 23.62
C ILE A 15 -21.42 6.09 24.12
N GLY A 16 -20.41 5.88 23.27
CA GLY A 16 -19.21 5.14 23.66
C GLY A 16 -18.32 4.80 22.47
N THR A 17 -17.33 3.93 22.70
CA THR A 17 -16.39 3.46 21.67
C THR A 17 -16.49 1.96 21.48
N TRP A 18 -16.57 1.54 20.22
CA TRP A 18 -16.62 0.14 19.79
C TRP A 18 -15.42 -0.16 18.91
N ARG A 19 -15.21 -1.44 18.59
CA ARG A 19 -14.19 -1.87 17.62
C ARG A 19 -14.87 -2.42 16.36
N VAL A 20 -14.32 -2.05 15.20
CA VAL A 20 -14.72 -2.58 13.89
C VAL A 20 -13.51 -3.23 13.27
N ALA A 21 -13.59 -4.52 12.95
CA ALA A 21 -12.59 -5.26 12.22
C ALA A 21 -13.09 -5.56 10.80
N MET A 22 -12.33 -5.13 9.81
CA MET A 22 -12.52 -5.45 8.39
C MET A 22 -11.61 -6.62 8.04
N LYS A 23 -12.20 -7.80 7.82
CA LYS A 23 -11.46 -9.04 7.58
C LYS A 23 -12.07 -9.82 6.42
N VAL A 24 -11.40 -10.88 6.01
CA VAL A 24 -11.93 -11.91 5.10
C VAL A 24 -12.07 -13.23 5.84
N ALA A 25 -12.64 -14.24 5.18
CA ALA A 25 -12.81 -15.57 5.77
C ALA A 25 -11.48 -16.28 6.05
N ASN A 26 -10.46 -16.05 5.22
CA ASN A 26 -9.14 -16.63 5.38
C ASN A 26 -8.43 -16.06 6.64
N PRO A 27 -8.13 -16.88 7.67
CA PRO A 27 -7.54 -16.40 8.91
C PRO A 27 -6.07 -16.00 8.78
N LEU A 28 -5.40 -16.33 7.67
CA LEU A 28 -4.02 -15.94 7.42
C LEU A 28 -3.90 -14.49 6.92
N ILE A 29 -5.01 -13.89 6.46
CA ILE A 29 -5.03 -12.51 5.99
C ILE A 29 -5.31 -11.60 7.18
N GLU A 30 -4.43 -10.63 7.40
CA GLU A 30 -4.52 -9.71 8.54
C GLU A 30 -5.80 -8.85 8.45
N ALA A 31 -6.48 -8.69 9.59
CA ALA A 31 -7.65 -7.82 9.70
C ALA A 31 -7.24 -6.36 9.93
N ALA A 32 -7.97 -5.40 9.34
CA ALA A 32 -7.83 -3.99 9.70
C ALA A 32 -8.80 -3.64 10.84
N VAL A 33 -8.28 -3.28 12.02
CA VAL A 33 -9.09 -3.09 13.24
C VAL A 33 -9.13 -1.65 13.71
N PHE A 34 -10.28 -1.00 13.64
CA PHE A 34 -10.49 0.40 13.98
C PHE A 34 -11.25 0.55 15.30
N VAL A 35 -10.92 1.59 16.05
CA VAL A 35 -11.74 2.06 17.18
C VAL A 35 -12.68 3.12 16.62
N VAL A 36 -13.97 2.97 16.87
CA VAL A 36 -15.01 3.82 16.31
C VAL A 36 -15.90 4.39 17.41
N SER A 37 -16.45 5.57 17.18
CA SER A 37 -17.39 6.24 18.07
C SER A 37 -18.81 5.80 17.75
N LEU A 38 -19.56 5.34 18.75
CA LEU A 38 -20.98 5.01 18.61
C LEU A 38 -21.84 6.25 18.84
N HIS A 39 -22.66 6.57 17.86
CA HIS A 39 -23.70 7.58 17.93
C HIS A 39 -25.07 6.92 17.78
N VAL A 40 -26.03 7.28 18.62
CA VAL A 40 -27.40 6.71 18.59
C VAL A 40 -28.40 7.84 18.43
N SER A 41 -29.26 7.70 17.42
CA SER A 41 -30.33 8.66 17.18
C SER A 41 -31.52 8.37 18.10
N PRO A 42 -32.25 9.40 18.57
CA PRO A 42 -33.51 9.19 19.27
C PRO A 42 -34.49 8.39 18.43
N SER A 43 -35.23 7.46 19.06
CA SER A 43 -36.17 6.56 18.37
C SER A 43 -37.30 7.28 17.64
N THR A 44 -37.54 8.54 17.98
CA THR A 44 -38.58 9.41 17.42
C THR A 44 -38.15 10.17 16.15
N MET A 45 -36.86 10.16 15.78
CA MET A 45 -36.39 10.82 14.57
C MET A 45 -36.36 9.85 13.38
N PRO A 46 -36.78 10.29 12.17
CA PRO A 46 -36.53 9.54 10.95
C PRO A 46 -35.03 9.51 10.64
N GLY A 47 -34.52 8.40 10.10
CA GLY A 47 -33.12 8.25 9.68
C GLY A 47 -32.41 7.07 10.35
N PRO A 48 -31.05 7.09 10.39
CA PRO A 48 -30.29 5.98 10.93
C PRO A 48 -30.51 5.84 12.44
N ARG A 49 -30.75 4.61 12.90
CA ARG A 49 -30.91 4.26 14.32
C ARG A 49 -29.62 4.46 15.08
N SER A 50 -28.51 4.04 14.49
CA SER A 50 -27.18 4.24 15.04
C SER A 50 -26.14 4.40 13.93
N VAL A 51 -25.06 5.07 14.26
CA VAL A 51 -23.92 5.29 13.38
C VAL A 51 -22.64 5.02 14.15
N LEU A 52 -21.79 4.15 13.63
CA LEU A 52 -20.40 4.02 14.06
C LEU A 52 -19.55 4.94 13.21
N LYS A 53 -18.92 5.94 13.83
CA LYS A 53 -18.10 6.93 13.15
C LYS A 53 -16.62 6.70 13.40
N HIS A 54 -15.85 6.66 12.33
CA HIS A 54 -14.41 6.80 12.31
C HIS A 54 -14.06 8.03 11.46
N ARG A 55 -12.82 8.53 11.55
CA ARG A 55 -12.36 9.61 10.67
C ARG A 55 -12.51 9.24 9.18
N GLU A 56 -12.29 7.97 8.88
CA GLU A 56 -12.15 7.45 7.51
C GLU A 56 -13.40 6.76 6.96
N PHE A 57 -14.37 6.43 7.81
CA PHE A 57 -15.59 5.76 7.39
C PHE A 57 -16.69 5.86 8.45
N GLU A 58 -17.91 5.55 8.01
CA GLU A 58 -19.08 5.37 8.85
C GLU A 58 -19.75 4.02 8.54
N VAL A 59 -20.23 3.36 9.60
CA VAL A 59 -21.15 2.23 9.50
C VAL A 59 -22.50 2.71 9.99
N ILE A 60 -23.51 2.68 9.11
CA ILE A 60 -24.83 3.23 9.38
C ILE A 60 -25.81 2.06 9.51
N PHE A 61 -26.53 2.02 10.63
CA PHE A 61 -27.62 1.08 10.87
C PHE A 61 -28.96 1.80 10.72
N SER A 62 -29.77 1.35 9.79
CA SER A 62 -31.14 1.81 9.57
C SER A 62 -32.12 0.64 9.70
N ASP A 63 -33.42 0.94 9.60
CA ASP A 63 -34.47 -0.09 9.59
C ASP A 63 -34.36 -1.01 8.36
N ASP A 64 -33.77 -0.52 7.26
CA ASP A 64 -33.56 -1.26 6.01
C ASP A 64 -32.26 -2.09 5.98
N GLY A 65 -31.40 -1.94 7.00
CA GLY A 65 -30.17 -2.73 7.13
C GLY A 65 -28.94 -1.92 7.52
N MET A 66 -27.77 -2.48 7.18
CA MET A 66 -26.46 -1.89 7.45
C MET A 66 -25.84 -1.38 6.16
N SER A 67 -25.26 -0.18 6.20
CA SER A 67 -24.46 0.37 5.10
C SER A 67 -23.08 0.83 5.59
N PHE A 68 -22.09 0.71 4.73
CA PHE A 68 -20.72 1.14 4.95
C PHE A 68 -20.37 2.25 3.97
N LYS A 69 -19.78 3.33 4.45
CA LYS A 69 -19.37 4.46 3.62
C LYS A 69 -18.04 5.00 4.08
N THR A 70 -17.08 5.18 3.17
CA THR A 70 -15.86 5.92 3.48
C THR A 70 -16.15 7.41 3.62
N THR A 71 -15.49 8.05 4.57
CA THR A 71 -15.58 9.49 4.82
C THR A 71 -14.22 10.12 4.63
N GLY A 72 -14.19 11.26 3.95
CA GLY A 72 -12.95 11.98 3.66
C GLY A 72 -12.64 12.02 2.17
N ASN A 73 -11.64 12.81 1.85
CA ASN A 73 -11.12 12.96 0.50
C ASN A 73 -9.73 12.32 0.46
N PHE A 74 -9.62 11.11 -0.10
CA PHE A 74 -8.36 10.36 -0.13
C PHE A 74 -7.25 11.07 -0.92
N GLU A 75 -7.60 12.00 -1.81
CA GLU A 75 -6.64 12.81 -2.55
C GLU A 75 -6.09 13.98 -1.74
N VAL A 76 -6.82 14.46 -0.73
CA VAL A 76 -6.47 15.69 0.02
C VAL A 76 -6.00 15.38 1.43
N ASP A 77 -6.62 14.40 2.08
CA ASP A 77 -6.35 14.08 3.47
C ASP A 77 -4.99 13.38 3.59
N LYS A 78 -4.12 13.92 4.43
CA LYS A 78 -2.82 13.33 4.74
C LYS A 78 -2.93 12.30 5.86
N ARG A 79 -2.16 11.22 5.73
CA ARG A 79 -2.04 10.13 6.72
C ARG A 79 -0.61 9.60 6.72
N ASP A 80 -0.18 9.08 7.85
CA ASP A 80 1.07 8.33 7.93
C ASP A 80 0.96 6.95 7.23
N LEU A 81 2.10 6.29 7.03
CA LEU A 81 2.18 4.99 6.36
C LEU A 81 1.37 3.90 7.07
N SER A 82 1.33 3.90 8.40
CA SER A 82 0.62 2.89 9.19
C SER A 82 -0.89 3.00 9.02
N ALA A 83 -1.40 4.24 9.06
CA ALA A 83 -2.79 4.57 8.80
C ALA A 83 -3.18 4.21 7.36
N TRP A 84 -2.33 4.50 6.37
CA TRP A 84 -2.57 4.09 4.98
C TRP A 84 -2.59 2.59 4.79
N CYS A 85 -1.62 1.84 5.34
CA CYS A 85 -1.62 0.37 5.31
C CYS A 85 -2.93 -0.19 5.89
N LYS A 86 -3.32 0.32 7.05
CA LYS A 86 -4.52 -0.15 7.76
C LYS A 86 -5.80 0.14 6.99
N LEU A 87 -5.95 1.35 6.44
CA LEU A 87 -7.12 1.74 5.67
C LEU A 87 -7.23 0.95 4.37
N THR A 88 -6.16 0.92 3.56
CA THR A 88 -6.14 0.18 2.29
C THR A 88 -6.33 -1.32 2.49
N ARG A 89 -5.81 -1.91 3.57
CA ARG A 89 -6.07 -3.31 3.93
C ARG A 89 -7.54 -3.55 4.22
N GLY A 90 -8.14 -2.69 5.04
CA GLY A 90 -9.56 -2.77 5.37
C GLY A 90 -10.42 -2.71 4.12
N LEU A 91 -10.18 -1.71 3.26
CA LEU A 91 -10.92 -1.54 2.01
C LEU A 91 -10.69 -2.68 1.02
N SER A 92 -9.45 -3.18 0.88
CA SER A 92 -9.15 -4.33 0.02
C SER A 92 -9.85 -5.60 0.50
N ASN A 93 -9.85 -5.86 1.81
CA ASN A 93 -10.60 -6.97 2.41
C ASN A 93 -12.10 -6.86 2.09
N MET A 94 -12.67 -5.66 2.17
CA MET A 94 -14.09 -5.43 1.85
C MET A 94 -14.37 -5.51 0.34
N ALA A 95 -13.40 -5.15 -0.53
CA ALA A 95 -13.52 -5.21 -1.98
C ALA A 95 -13.38 -6.64 -2.56
N SER A 96 -12.78 -7.56 -1.80
CA SER A 96 -12.45 -8.92 -2.25
C SER A 96 -13.64 -9.81 -2.63
N GLY A 97 -14.86 -9.43 -2.23
CA GLY A 97 -16.06 -10.26 -2.35
C GLY A 97 -16.25 -11.26 -1.19
N GLU A 98 -15.25 -11.41 -0.32
CA GLU A 98 -15.31 -12.26 0.89
C GLU A 98 -15.26 -11.43 2.19
N GLY A 99 -15.53 -10.13 2.08
CA GLY A 99 -15.42 -9.19 3.18
C GLY A 99 -16.38 -9.49 4.32
N ILE A 100 -15.89 -9.40 5.56
CA ILE A 100 -16.66 -9.52 6.79
C ILE A 100 -16.36 -8.31 7.67
N LEU A 101 -17.41 -7.58 8.05
CA LEU A 101 -17.37 -6.56 9.08
C LEU A 101 -17.67 -7.22 10.43
N ALA A 102 -16.67 -7.32 11.30
CA ALA A 102 -16.82 -7.80 12.67
C ALA A 102 -16.86 -6.61 13.64
N ILE A 103 -17.93 -6.48 14.40
CA ILE A 103 -18.20 -5.34 15.27
C ILE A 103 -18.23 -5.83 16.71
N THR A 104 -17.34 -5.30 17.53
CA THR A 104 -17.19 -5.67 18.94
C THR A 104 -17.55 -4.47 19.81
N PRO A 105 -18.69 -4.50 20.51
CA PRO A 105 -19.05 -3.52 21.52
C PRO A 105 -18.11 -3.58 22.73
N ALA A 106 -18.19 -2.58 23.60
CA ALA A 106 -17.47 -2.58 24.87
C ALA A 106 -17.82 -3.77 25.79
N SER A 107 -18.99 -4.40 25.62
CA SER A 107 -19.39 -5.62 26.34
C SER A 107 -18.63 -6.88 25.89
N GLY A 108 -17.96 -6.84 24.73
CA GLY A 108 -17.05 -7.89 24.25
C GLY A 108 -17.64 -8.89 23.24
N GLU A 109 -18.97 -9.02 23.14
CA GLU A 109 -19.59 -9.96 22.20
C GLU A 109 -19.51 -9.45 20.76
N THR A 110 -18.83 -10.19 19.89
CA THR A 110 -18.58 -9.75 18.51
C THR A 110 -19.68 -10.20 17.55
N MET A 111 -20.29 -9.25 16.86
CA MET A 111 -21.24 -9.49 15.77
C MET A 111 -20.51 -9.51 14.43
N GLN A 112 -20.93 -10.35 13.49
CA GLN A 112 -20.30 -10.45 12.17
C GLN A 112 -21.33 -10.23 11.07
N PHE A 113 -20.98 -9.37 10.13
CA PHE A 113 -21.81 -8.98 9.00
C PHE A 113 -21.05 -9.26 7.70
N PRO A 114 -21.49 -10.21 6.86
CA PRO A 114 -20.89 -10.41 5.55
C PRO A 114 -21.17 -9.20 4.66
N VAL A 115 -20.17 -8.76 3.90
CA VAL A 115 -20.30 -7.70 2.90
C VAL A 115 -20.71 -8.35 1.60
N THR A 116 -22.01 -8.32 1.31
CA THR A 116 -22.61 -9.04 0.18
C THR A 116 -22.69 -8.23 -1.12
N GLY A 117 -22.37 -6.93 -1.07
CA GLY A 117 -22.34 -6.03 -2.24
C GLY A 117 -20.92 -5.59 -2.58
N PRO A 118 -20.58 -5.40 -3.86
CA PRO A 118 -19.28 -4.87 -4.24
C PRO A 118 -19.09 -3.46 -3.64
N LEU A 119 -17.88 -3.15 -3.22
CA LEU A 119 -17.54 -1.77 -2.90
C LEU A 119 -17.67 -0.93 -4.17
N THR A 120 -18.48 0.12 -4.09
CA THR A 120 -18.63 1.10 -5.15
C THR A 120 -17.89 2.38 -4.80
N GLY A 121 -17.13 2.92 -5.74
CA GLY A 121 -16.38 4.16 -5.53
C GLY A 121 -15.23 4.32 -6.52
N PRO A 122 -14.55 5.47 -6.51
CA PRO A 122 -13.36 5.66 -7.32
C PRO A 122 -12.25 4.68 -6.90
N ASP A 123 -11.44 4.24 -7.87
CA ASP A 123 -10.19 3.50 -7.67
C ASP A 123 -10.27 2.19 -6.87
N THR A 124 -11.46 1.60 -6.75
CA THR A 124 -11.65 0.30 -6.06
C THR A 124 -10.81 -0.82 -6.70
N SER A 125 -10.55 -0.75 -8.01
CA SER A 125 -9.68 -1.69 -8.74
C SER A 125 -8.20 -1.55 -8.38
N HIS A 126 -7.75 -0.38 -7.92
CA HIS A 126 -6.35 -0.09 -7.60
C HIS A 126 -6.00 -0.36 -6.12
N LEU A 127 -6.99 -0.63 -5.28
CA LEU A 127 -6.79 -0.87 -3.84
C LEU A 127 -5.77 -1.98 -3.53
N PRO A 128 -5.78 -3.15 -4.21
CA PRO A 128 -4.78 -4.18 -3.95
C PRO A 128 -3.35 -3.73 -4.25
N GLN A 129 -3.14 -3.04 -5.37
CA GLN A 129 -1.81 -2.53 -5.77
C GLN A 129 -1.28 -1.49 -4.77
N LEU A 130 -2.16 -0.61 -4.29
CA LEU A 130 -1.82 0.35 -3.24
C LEU A 130 -1.48 -0.33 -1.92
N LEU A 131 -2.22 -1.37 -1.55
CA LEU A 131 -1.95 -2.16 -0.36
C LEU A 131 -0.58 -2.83 -0.45
N ASP A 132 -0.30 -3.50 -1.58
CA ASP A 132 0.98 -4.17 -1.84
C ASP A 132 2.14 -3.18 -1.76
N PHE A 133 1.97 -1.98 -2.35
CA PHE A 133 2.97 -0.92 -2.25
C PHE A 133 3.18 -0.45 -0.80
N PHE A 134 2.13 -0.12 -0.05
CA PHE A 134 2.28 0.41 1.31
C PHE A 134 2.86 -0.63 2.28
N GLU A 135 2.38 -1.87 2.21
CA GLU A 135 2.91 -2.95 3.05
C GLU A 135 4.32 -3.33 2.65
N GLY A 136 4.60 -3.37 1.35
CA GLY A 136 5.93 -3.61 0.81
C GLY A 136 6.92 -2.53 1.26
N TRP A 137 6.55 -1.25 1.13
CA TRP A 137 7.39 -0.15 1.59
C TRP A 137 7.64 -0.22 3.09
N ARG A 138 6.58 -0.47 3.89
CA ARG A 138 6.70 -0.67 5.35
C ARG A 138 7.67 -1.81 5.69
N LYS A 139 7.65 -2.90 4.92
CA LYS A 139 8.58 -4.01 5.08
C LYS A 139 10.02 -3.62 4.73
N LEU A 140 10.24 -2.91 3.62
CA LEU A 140 11.56 -2.46 3.20
C LEU A 140 12.20 -1.52 4.22
N ILE A 141 11.48 -0.50 4.68
CA ILE A 141 12.01 0.43 5.69
C ILE A 141 12.27 -0.27 7.03
N GLY A 142 11.45 -1.27 7.39
CA GLY A 142 11.66 -2.12 8.56
C GLY A 142 12.94 -2.95 8.46
N LEU A 143 13.24 -3.51 7.28
CA LEU A 143 14.51 -4.21 7.01
C LEU A 143 15.72 -3.25 7.05
N ALA A 144 15.54 -2.02 6.57
CA ALA A 144 16.55 -0.97 6.60
C ALA A 144 16.78 -0.37 8.01
N GLY A 145 15.92 -0.68 8.99
CA GLY A 145 15.97 -0.10 10.33
C GLY A 145 15.58 1.38 10.38
N VAL A 146 14.70 1.83 9.48
CA VAL A 146 14.22 3.24 9.42
C VAL A 146 12.70 3.32 9.55
N ASP A 147 12.22 4.44 10.06
CA ASP A 147 10.79 4.72 10.24
C ASP A 147 10.32 5.77 9.23
N ALA A 148 9.09 5.59 8.72
CA ALA A 148 8.38 6.64 7.98
C ALA A 148 7.88 7.70 8.96
N ARG A 149 8.21 8.97 8.69
CA ARG A 149 7.97 10.09 9.62
C ARG A 149 7.00 11.13 9.11
N GLU A 150 6.67 11.09 7.82
CA GLU A 150 5.84 12.10 7.18
C GLU A 150 4.47 11.54 6.81
N GLU A 151 3.46 12.40 6.95
CA GLU A 151 2.13 12.14 6.42
C GLU A 151 2.08 12.55 4.93
N PHE A 152 1.40 11.74 4.13
CA PHE A 152 1.31 11.92 2.68
C PHE A 152 -0.12 11.69 2.18
N THR A 153 -0.42 12.23 1.02
CA THR A 153 -1.68 12.01 0.28
C THR A 153 -1.59 10.78 -0.61
N LEU A 154 -2.72 10.31 -1.12
CA LEU A 154 -2.72 9.20 -2.08
C LEU A 154 -2.02 9.58 -3.40
N ASP A 155 -2.10 10.84 -3.82
CA ASP A 155 -1.40 11.35 -5.00
C ASP A 155 0.12 11.33 -4.82
N ASP A 156 0.63 11.73 -3.65
CA ASP A 156 2.07 11.62 -3.33
C ASP A 156 2.55 10.16 -3.48
N ALA A 157 1.75 9.19 -3.01
CA ALA A 157 2.06 7.77 -3.14
C ALA A 157 2.12 7.32 -4.61
N ARG A 158 1.16 7.74 -5.43
CA ARG A 158 1.11 7.42 -6.87
C ARG A 158 2.29 8.00 -7.64
N ASN A 159 2.74 9.19 -7.24
CA ASN A 159 3.83 9.90 -7.90
C ASN A 159 5.24 9.44 -7.46
N THR A 160 5.34 8.53 -6.49
CA THR A 160 6.64 8.02 -6.00
C THR A 160 7.06 6.73 -6.70
N ARG A 161 7.41 6.84 -7.98
CA ARG A 161 7.74 5.69 -8.84
C ARG A 161 8.94 4.88 -8.32
N ASP A 162 10.01 5.54 -7.88
CA ASP A 162 11.23 4.84 -7.48
C ASP A 162 11.01 3.92 -6.27
N ALA A 163 10.20 4.34 -5.30
CA ALA A 163 9.84 3.51 -4.15
C ALA A 163 8.93 2.35 -4.56
N GLN A 164 8.00 2.56 -5.49
CA GLN A 164 7.16 1.48 -6.04
C GLN A 164 8.01 0.44 -6.79
N VAL A 165 8.97 0.90 -7.60
CA VAL A 165 9.94 0.02 -8.28
C VAL A 165 10.76 -0.75 -7.26
N ALA A 166 11.29 -0.09 -6.23
CA ALA A 166 12.06 -0.76 -5.17
C ALA A 166 11.25 -1.88 -4.48
N VAL A 167 9.97 -1.62 -4.16
CA VAL A 167 9.07 -2.64 -3.61
C VAL A 167 8.90 -3.81 -4.57
N GLY A 168 8.62 -3.53 -5.85
CA GLY A 168 8.48 -4.58 -6.87
C GLY A 168 9.75 -5.41 -7.03
N LEU A 169 10.91 -4.76 -7.20
CA LEU A 169 12.18 -5.46 -7.42
C LEU A 169 12.62 -6.31 -6.22
N LEU A 170 12.36 -5.86 -5.00
CA LEU A 170 12.91 -6.50 -3.80
C LEU A 170 11.94 -7.49 -3.14
N LEU A 171 10.64 -7.34 -3.34
CA LEU A 171 9.63 -8.13 -2.62
C LEU A 171 8.70 -8.93 -3.53
N ASP A 172 8.52 -8.55 -4.79
CA ASP A 172 7.68 -9.30 -5.73
C ASP A 172 8.45 -10.48 -6.33
N GLN A 173 8.00 -11.70 -6.04
CA GLN A 173 8.57 -12.92 -6.62
C GLN A 173 8.08 -13.19 -8.05
N ALA A 174 6.98 -12.56 -8.46
CA ALA A 174 6.35 -12.76 -9.76
C ALA A 174 6.66 -11.63 -10.76
N THR A 175 7.60 -10.73 -10.42
CA THR A 175 7.93 -9.45 -11.08
C THR A 175 7.17 -9.21 -12.39
N SER A 176 6.12 -8.40 -12.29
CA SER A 176 5.30 -8.00 -13.46
C SER A 176 6.02 -7.06 -14.44
N GLY A 177 7.19 -6.53 -14.06
CA GLY A 177 8.05 -5.68 -14.90
C GLY A 177 9.42 -6.29 -15.17
N TYR A 178 10.13 -5.75 -16.17
CA TYR A 178 11.48 -6.16 -16.53
C TYR A 178 12.38 -4.96 -16.83
N LEU A 179 13.68 -5.13 -16.61
CA LEU A 179 14.72 -4.25 -17.13
C LEU A 179 15.20 -4.77 -18.47
N GLU A 180 15.33 -3.87 -19.44
CA GLU A 180 16.00 -4.14 -20.71
C GLU A 180 17.29 -3.33 -20.79
N LEU A 181 18.35 -4.00 -21.20
CA LEU A 181 19.71 -3.47 -21.20
C LEU A 181 20.37 -3.80 -22.53
N ASP A 182 20.86 -2.76 -23.21
CA ASP A 182 21.78 -2.91 -24.33
C ASP A 182 23.19 -3.07 -23.79
N ILE A 183 23.69 -4.30 -23.81
CA ILE A 183 25.03 -4.65 -23.33
C ILE A 183 25.98 -4.88 -24.53
N GLY A 184 25.52 -4.61 -25.76
CA GLY A 184 26.29 -4.85 -26.97
C GLY A 184 26.73 -6.31 -27.13
N ASP A 185 27.90 -6.50 -27.75
CA ASP A 185 28.57 -7.79 -27.93
C ASP A 185 29.55 -8.14 -26.79
N GLN A 186 29.49 -7.44 -25.66
CA GLN A 186 30.45 -7.58 -24.56
C GLN A 186 30.29 -8.90 -23.78
N ILE A 187 29.16 -9.59 -23.96
CA ILE A 187 28.86 -10.85 -23.29
C ILE A 187 28.66 -11.93 -24.36
N GLU A 188 29.45 -13.00 -24.29
CA GLU A 188 29.33 -14.16 -25.18
C GLU A 188 28.19 -15.12 -24.77
N SER A 189 27.85 -15.14 -23.47
CA SER A 189 26.78 -15.96 -22.91
C SER A 189 25.38 -15.41 -23.22
N ASP A 190 24.38 -16.30 -23.34
CA ASP A 190 22.96 -15.90 -23.44
C ASP A 190 22.36 -15.54 -22.08
N ASP A 191 22.99 -15.96 -21.00
CA ASP A 191 22.62 -15.59 -19.64
C ASP A 191 23.64 -14.61 -19.04
N ALA A 192 23.14 -13.60 -18.33
CA ALA A 192 23.96 -12.58 -17.69
C ALA A 192 23.46 -12.29 -16.26
N ILE A 193 24.38 -11.96 -15.37
CA ILE A 193 24.08 -11.53 -13.99
C ILE A 193 24.66 -10.14 -13.82
N GLY A 194 23.80 -9.21 -13.43
CA GLY A 194 24.18 -7.85 -13.08
C GLY A 194 23.82 -7.51 -11.65
N LEU A 195 24.37 -6.40 -11.17
CA LEU A 195 24.08 -5.84 -9.87
C LEU A 195 23.41 -4.48 -10.06
N TYR A 196 22.18 -4.35 -9.57
CA TYR A 196 21.47 -3.08 -9.54
C TYR A 196 21.48 -2.52 -8.13
N TYR A 197 21.81 -1.24 -7.99
CA TYR A 197 21.71 -0.51 -6.75
C TYR A 197 21.00 0.82 -6.94
N ASN A 198 20.28 1.26 -5.91
CA ASN A 198 19.65 2.57 -5.92
C ASN A 198 19.39 3.08 -4.49
N THR A 199 19.11 4.37 -4.38
CA THR A 199 18.53 5.01 -3.20
C THR A 199 17.19 5.61 -3.57
N CYS A 200 16.14 5.32 -2.81
CA CYS A 200 14.83 5.91 -3.01
C CYS A 200 14.26 6.40 -1.67
N SER A 201 13.32 7.34 -1.73
CA SER A 201 12.69 7.92 -0.55
C SER A 201 11.18 8.03 -0.71
N PHE A 202 10.47 7.77 0.38
CA PHE A 202 9.03 7.94 0.45
C PHE A 202 8.60 8.12 1.92
N ALA A 203 7.62 9.00 2.15
CA ALA A 203 7.05 9.27 3.49
C ALA A 203 8.11 9.64 4.56
N GLY A 204 9.12 10.43 4.17
CA GLY A 204 10.23 10.82 5.05
C GLY A 204 11.21 9.71 5.42
N ALA A 205 11.12 8.53 4.78
CA ALA A 205 12.07 7.44 4.93
C ALA A 205 12.91 7.29 3.65
N THR A 206 14.20 7.03 3.82
CA THR A 206 15.14 6.80 2.71
C THR A 206 15.82 5.46 2.89
N VAL A 207 15.81 4.65 1.83
CA VAL A 207 16.48 3.33 1.81
C VAL A 207 17.44 3.26 0.63
N SER A 208 18.58 2.65 0.87
CA SER A 208 19.54 2.27 -0.16
C SER A 208 19.53 0.75 -0.26
N PHE A 209 19.49 0.22 -1.47
CA PHE A 209 19.36 -1.20 -1.71
C PHE A 209 20.22 -1.67 -2.87
N CYS A 210 20.51 -2.97 -2.85
CA CYS A 210 21.27 -3.69 -3.85
C CYS A 210 20.55 -5.01 -4.17
N ALA A 211 20.43 -5.34 -5.46
CA ALA A 211 19.79 -6.54 -5.95
C ALA A 211 20.58 -7.16 -7.11
N ARG A 212 20.73 -8.49 -7.10
CA ARG A 212 21.20 -9.22 -8.29
C ARG A 212 20.09 -9.26 -9.31
N VAL A 213 20.43 -8.98 -10.55
CA VAL A 213 19.54 -9.00 -11.71
C VAL A 213 19.97 -10.13 -12.61
N TYR A 214 19.11 -11.14 -12.75
CA TYR A 214 19.34 -12.26 -13.64
C TYR A 214 18.68 -11.94 -14.96
N MET A 215 19.45 -11.99 -16.03
CA MET A 215 19.04 -11.54 -17.35
C MET A 215 19.30 -12.63 -18.39
N GLN A 216 18.50 -12.58 -19.44
CA GLN A 216 18.64 -13.46 -20.59
C GLN A 216 18.59 -12.62 -21.87
N ARG A 217 19.44 -12.99 -22.84
CA ARG A 217 19.45 -12.38 -24.18
C ARG A 217 18.08 -12.54 -24.83
N VAL A 218 17.61 -11.49 -25.49
CA VAL A 218 16.36 -11.55 -26.24
C VAL A 218 16.57 -12.40 -27.50
N PRO A 219 15.72 -13.39 -27.80
CA PRO A 219 15.95 -14.33 -28.91
C PRO A 219 16.15 -13.68 -30.29
N ASP A 220 15.54 -12.51 -30.52
CA ASP A 220 15.56 -11.80 -31.80
C ASP A 220 16.48 -10.57 -31.80
N ASP A 221 17.19 -10.31 -30.70
CA ASP A 221 18.11 -9.17 -30.58
C ASP A 221 19.40 -9.57 -29.84
N PRO A 222 20.53 -9.65 -30.56
CA PRO A 222 21.76 -10.14 -29.97
C PRO A 222 22.40 -9.17 -28.96
N VAL A 223 21.98 -7.91 -28.90
CA VAL A 223 22.61 -6.93 -27.98
C VAL A 223 21.76 -6.63 -26.74
N ILE A 224 20.46 -6.97 -26.79
CA ILE A 224 19.52 -6.70 -25.70
C ILE A 224 19.40 -7.89 -24.75
N PHE A 225 19.55 -7.60 -23.47
CA PHE A 225 19.26 -8.50 -22.36
C PHE A 225 18.02 -8.04 -21.62
N ARG A 226 17.16 -9.00 -21.23
CA ARG A 226 15.95 -8.75 -20.43
C ARG A 226 16.03 -9.46 -19.08
N SER A 227 15.74 -8.75 -18.00
CA SER A 227 15.68 -9.34 -16.66
C SER A 227 14.57 -10.40 -16.55
N LYS A 228 14.87 -11.48 -15.85
CA LYS A 228 13.96 -12.59 -15.55
C LYS A 228 13.57 -12.66 -14.08
N ARG A 229 14.51 -12.31 -13.20
CA ARG A 229 14.30 -12.29 -11.76
C ARG A 229 15.27 -11.34 -11.08
N PHE A 230 14.86 -10.91 -9.90
CA PHE A 230 15.64 -10.08 -9.00
C PHE A 230 15.85 -10.82 -7.70
N GLU A 231 17.01 -10.64 -7.09
CA GLU A 231 17.33 -11.23 -5.80
C GLU A 231 17.92 -10.14 -4.89
N PRO A 232 17.24 -9.78 -3.79
CA PRO A 232 17.77 -8.82 -2.83
C PRO A 232 19.12 -9.28 -2.29
N VAL A 233 20.12 -8.41 -2.36
CA VAL A 233 21.45 -8.62 -1.76
C VAL A 233 21.49 -7.94 -0.40
N GLU A 234 21.20 -6.64 -0.40
CA GLU A 234 21.23 -5.84 0.81
C GLU A 234 20.23 -4.68 0.75
N ILE A 235 19.66 -4.35 1.91
CA ILE A 235 18.81 -3.19 2.13
C ILE A 235 19.27 -2.52 3.43
N ARG A 236 19.50 -1.21 3.41
CA ARG A 236 19.91 -0.43 4.59
C ARG A 236 19.40 1.00 4.53
N SER A 237 19.56 1.72 5.64
CA SER A 237 19.36 3.17 5.67
C SER A 237 20.27 3.88 4.67
N CYS A 238 19.87 5.08 4.25
CA CYS A 238 20.60 5.95 3.31
C CYS A 238 22.14 5.85 3.41
N VAL A 239 22.80 5.55 2.29
CA VAL A 239 24.27 5.55 2.17
C VAL A 239 24.78 6.91 1.69
N GLU A 240 25.97 7.32 2.15
CA GLU A 240 26.55 8.62 1.80
C GLU A 240 27.05 8.70 0.34
N ASN A 241 27.63 7.60 -0.16
CA ASN A 241 28.13 7.51 -1.52
C ASN A 241 27.59 6.24 -2.17
N LEU A 242 26.50 6.39 -2.94
CA LEU A 242 25.79 5.29 -3.58
C LEU A 242 26.66 4.56 -4.61
N ASP A 243 27.42 5.30 -5.42
CA ASP A 243 28.23 4.72 -6.49
C ASP A 243 29.38 3.88 -5.91
N GLN A 244 30.11 4.43 -4.94
CA GLN A 244 31.18 3.68 -4.26
C GLN A 244 30.61 2.45 -3.56
N TRP A 245 29.50 2.60 -2.83
CA TRP A 245 28.86 1.49 -2.14
C TRP A 245 28.41 0.38 -3.09
N GLY A 246 27.87 0.75 -4.25
CA GLY A 246 27.45 -0.18 -5.28
C GLY A 246 28.62 -0.88 -5.99
N GLU A 247 29.71 -0.16 -6.25
CA GLU A 247 30.95 -0.73 -6.80
C GLU A 247 31.61 -1.71 -5.83
N ASP A 248 31.66 -1.39 -4.53
CA ASP A 248 32.17 -2.28 -3.50
C ASP A 248 31.38 -3.61 -3.45
N HIS A 249 30.05 -3.54 -3.62
CA HIS A 249 29.20 -4.74 -3.70
C HIS A 249 29.41 -5.53 -4.99
N ALA A 250 29.58 -4.84 -6.13
CA ALA A 250 29.85 -5.49 -7.40
C ALA A 250 31.18 -6.26 -7.35
N GLU A 251 32.22 -5.66 -6.75
CA GLU A 251 33.51 -6.31 -6.53
C GLU A 251 33.39 -7.50 -5.58
N ALA A 252 32.71 -7.35 -4.45
CA ALA A 252 32.52 -8.43 -3.46
C ALA A 252 31.73 -9.63 -4.02
N GLU A 253 30.76 -9.38 -4.90
CA GLU A 253 29.95 -10.39 -5.58
C GLU A 253 30.60 -10.93 -6.87
N GLY A 254 31.75 -10.38 -7.28
CA GLY A 254 32.42 -10.75 -8.54
C GLY A 254 31.58 -10.45 -9.79
N THR A 255 30.71 -9.43 -9.73
CA THR A 255 29.79 -9.07 -10.81
C THR A 255 30.37 -7.96 -11.67
N HIS A 256 30.51 -8.19 -12.97
CA HIS A 256 31.09 -7.22 -13.92
C HIS A 256 30.06 -6.26 -14.53
N ILE A 257 28.77 -6.61 -14.47
CA ILE A 257 27.69 -5.78 -15.02
C ILE A 257 27.09 -4.98 -13.88
N VAL A 258 27.37 -3.68 -13.86
CA VAL A 258 26.85 -2.75 -12.85
C VAL A 258 25.74 -1.92 -13.48
N LEU A 259 24.54 -2.05 -12.93
CA LEU A 259 23.35 -1.34 -13.38
C LEU A 259 23.18 -0.13 -12.47
N ARG A 260 23.61 1.03 -12.95
CA ARG A 260 23.48 2.29 -12.22
C ARG A 260 22.09 2.89 -12.39
N PRO A 261 21.56 3.60 -11.39
CA PRO A 261 20.20 4.13 -11.44
C PRO A 261 19.99 5.20 -12.52
N ASP A 262 21.04 5.95 -12.88
CA ASP A 262 21.02 6.94 -13.97
C ASP A 262 20.90 6.31 -15.36
N LEU A 263 21.16 5.01 -15.50
CA LEU A 263 21.01 4.26 -16.75
C LEU A 263 19.56 3.76 -16.96
N ILE A 264 18.68 3.88 -15.97
CA ILE A 264 17.30 3.40 -16.07
C ILE A 264 16.39 4.53 -16.53
N SER A 265 15.82 4.38 -17.72
CA SER A 265 14.69 5.19 -18.19
C SER A 265 13.39 4.40 -18.07
N MET A 266 12.42 4.92 -17.32
CA MET A 266 11.08 4.34 -17.24
C MET A 266 10.28 4.72 -18.48
N VAL A 267 9.81 3.72 -19.24
CA VAL A 267 8.95 3.87 -20.42
C VAL A 267 7.52 3.51 -20.08
#